data_AF-A0A0Q8M6J2-F1
#
_entry.id   AF-A0A0Q8M6J2-F1
#
_cell.length_a   1.000
_cell.length_b   1.000
_cell.length_c   1.000
_cell.angle_alpha   90.00
_cell.angle_beta   90.00
_cell.angle_gamma   90.00
#
_symmetry.space_group_name_H-M   'P 1'
#
loop_
_entity.id
_entity.type
_entity.pdbx_description
1 polymer ?
#
loop_
_entity_poly.entity_id
_entity_poly.type
_entity_poly.pdbx_seq_one_letter_code
_entity_poly.pdbx_strand_id
1 'polypeptide(L)'
;MTDQMRFIDRRAALALGTSTLSAAGVLAVLGVATPRSAFAAGAPTQDVQLLNAAIALEHEGIAAYQIAAESGLLTPDVLKIGITFQGHHKQHRDDLASAVRRLGGQPVAAKALSAYATDLGAGSLKDQTGVLKLALKLERGAANAYLGLIPSLDQTDFHVLAARMAGDEAFHAATLGNALGEAIPQKALIFG
;
A
#
# COMPACT_ATOMS: atom_id res chain seq x y z
N MET A 1 37.15 31.00 -0.62
CA MET A 1 36.65 29.82 -1.34
C MET A 1 35.77 29.08 -0.34
N THR A 2 34.52 29.52 -0.19
CA THR A 2 33.59 29.10 0.86
C THR A 2 32.39 28.41 0.23
N ASP A 3 32.21 27.18 0.65
CA ASP A 3 31.19 26.23 0.23
C ASP A 3 29.81 26.68 0.74
N GLN A 4 28.89 26.99 -0.16
CA GLN A 4 27.50 27.36 0.13
C GLN A 4 26.62 26.15 -0.13
N MET A 5 26.46 25.34 0.92
CA MET A 5 25.50 24.25 0.95
C MET A 5 24.09 24.85 1.00
N ARG A 6 23.42 24.94 -0.16
CA ARG A 6 22.02 25.36 -0.28
C ARG A 6 21.12 24.41 0.50
N PHE A 7 20.65 24.85 1.66
CA PHE A 7 19.51 24.25 2.34
C PHE A 7 18.28 24.41 1.44
N ILE A 8 17.66 23.29 1.05
CA ILE A 8 16.37 23.29 0.39
C ILE A 8 15.35 23.87 1.37
N ASP A 9 14.73 24.97 0.95
CA ASP A 9 13.80 25.74 1.75
C ASP A 9 12.50 24.94 1.97
N ARG A 10 12.18 24.64 3.23
CA ARG A 10 11.08 23.74 3.64
C ARG A 10 9.69 24.24 3.21
N ARG A 11 9.58 25.47 2.70
CA ARG A 11 8.33 26.07 2.21
C ARG A 11 8.04 25.80 0.73
N ALA A 12 9.01 25.31 -0.04
CA ALA A 12 8.78 24.95 -1.45
C ALA A 12 8.01 23.63 -1.63
N ALA A 13 7.93 22.79 -0.59
CA ALA A 13 7.28 21.49 -0.65
C ALA A 13 5.74 21.51 -0.47
N LEU A 14 5.14 22.67 -0.15
CA LEU A 14 3.68 22.79 0.05
C LEU A 14 2.93 23.46 -1.10
N ALA A 15 3.59 23.79 -2.21
CA ALA A 15 2.99 24.58 -3.30
C ALA A 15 2.54 23.76 -4.53
N LEU A 16 2.42 22.43 -4.43
CA LEU A 16 2.01 21.61 -5.57
C LEU A 16 0.89 20.64 -5.17
N GLY A 17 -0.34 21.05 -5.50
CA GLY A 17 -1.33 20.22 -6.17
C GLY A 17 -1.94 19.05 -5.41
N THR A 18 -3.25 19.11 -5.22
CA THR A 18 -4.16 17.98 -4.98
C THR A 18 -3.74 16.75 -5.79
N SER A 19 -3.01 15.84 -5.16
CA SER A 19 -2.58 14.57 -5.75
C SER A 19 -2.76 13.49 -4.70
N THR A 20 -3.53 12.48 -5.08
CA THR A 20 -3.81 11.26 -4.31
C THR A 20 -2.51 10.75 -3.69
N LEU A 21 -2.47 10.62 -2.36
CA LEU A 21 -1.27 10.15 -1.65
C LEU A 21 -0.90 8.75 -2.16
N SER A 22 0.20 8.65 -2.92
CA SER A 22 0.87 7.38 -3.23
C SER A 22 1.43 6.76 -1.94
N ALA A 23 1.77 5.47 -1.93
CA ALA A 23 2.37 4.78 -0.76
C ALA A 23 3.59 5.50 -0.13
N ALA A 24 4.36 6.26 -0.92
CA ALA A 24 5.44 7.11 -0.43
C ALA A 24 4.97 8.31 0.43
N GLY A 25 3.74 8.78 0.23
CA GLY A 25 3.12 9.87 0.99
C GLY A 25 2.74 9.47 2.42
N VAL A 26 2.41 8.19 2.66
CA VAL A 26 2.15 7.68 4.02
C VAL A 26 3.43 7.69 4.87
N LEU A 27 4.58 7.33 4.27
CA LEU A 27 5.89 7.41 4.93
C LEU A 27 6.33 8.86 5.17
N ALA A 28 6.00 9.80 4.28
CA ALA A 28 6.30 11.22 4.46
C ALA A 28 5.44 11.88 5.57
N VAL A 29 4.19 11.45 5.77
CA VAL A 29 3.32 11.91 6.86
C VAL A 29 3.80 11.41 8.24
N LEU A 30 4.60 10.34 8.29
CA LEU A 30 5.20 9.82 9.54
C LEU A 30 6.48 10.55 10.00
N GLY A 31 6.96 11.56 9.27
CA GLY A 31 7.99 12.48 9.77
C GLY A 31 9.31 11.81 10.21
N VAL A 32 9.79 10.80 9.49
CA VAL A 32 11.06 10.10 9.83
C VAL A 32 12.27 10.96 9.47
N ALA A 33 12.50 11.98 10.28
CA ALA A 33 13.79 12.58 10.54
C ALA A 33 13.77 13.18 11.95
N THR A 34 13.74 12.33 12.98
CA THR A 34 14.04 12.74 14.36
C THR A 34 14.97 11.71 15.03
N PRO A 35 15.94 12.16 15.84
CA PRO A 35 16.95 11.31 16.44
C PRO A 35 16.32 10.33 17.44
N ARG A 36 16.92 9.14 17.55
CA ARG A 36 16.54 8.04 18.44
C ARG A 36 16.52 8.51 19.91
N SER A 37 15.39 9.03 20.36
CA SER A 37 15.12 9.37 21.76
C SER A 37 14.37 8.22 22.44
N ALA A 38 14.78 7.95 23.68
CA ALA A 38 14.30 6.84 24.49
C ALA A 38 12.77 6.75 24.53
N PHE A 39 12.23 5.59 24.16
CA PHE A 39 10.80 5.31 24.19
C PHE A 39 10.28 5.42 25.63
N ALA A 40 9.31 6.32 25.83
CA ALA A 40 8.48 6.35 27.03
C ALA A 40 7.65 5.06 27.11
N ALA A 41 7.49 4.51 28.31
CA ALA A 41 6.62 3.36 28.54
C ALA A 41 5.18 3.71 28.09
N GLY A 42 4.73 3.10 26.98
CA GLY A 42 3.39 3.28 26.43
C GLY A 42 3.29 3.75 24.97
N ALA A 43 4.40 4.14 24.32
CA ALA A 43 4.38 4.42 22.88
C ALA A 43 4.39 3.12 22.06
N PRO A 44 3.58 2.97 20.99
CA PRO A 44 3.68 1.81 20.10
C PRO A 44 5.10 1.73 19.54
N THR A 45 5.66 0.52 19.50
CA THR A 45 6.95 0.29 18.84
C THR A 45 6.87 0.76 17.39
N GLN A 46 8.00 1.14 16.80
CA GLN A 46 8.08 1.51 15.38
C GLN A 46 7.40 0.48 14.48
N ASP A 47 7.64 -0.81 14.75
CA ASP A 47 6.99 -1.92 14.05
C ASP A 47 5.46 -1.89 14.14
N VAL A 48 4.87 -1.57 15.30
CA VAL A 48 3.40 -1.45 15.42
C VAL A 48 2.86 -0.35 14.51
N GLN A 49 3.58 0.78 14.36
CA GLN A 49 3.14 1.88 13.50
C GLN A 49 3.25 1.48 12.02
N LEU A 50 4.37 0.88 11.65
CA LEU A 50 4.66 0.40 10.29
C LEU A 50 3.68 -0.70 9.84
N LEU A 51 3.42 -1.68 10.71
CA LEU A 51 2.46 -2.75 10.43
C LEU A 51 1.02 -2.21 10.35
N ASN A 52 0.66 -1.20 11.16
CA ASN A 52 -0.65 -0.54 11.02
C ASN A 52 -0.78 0.25 9.72
N ALA A 53 0.30 0.85 9.22
CA ALA A 53 0.29 1.46 7.89
C ALA A 53 0.06 0.39 6.80
N ALA A 54 0.68 -0.79 6.92
CA ALA A 54 0.42 -1.91 6.02
C ALA A 54 -1.03 -2.42 6.12
N ILE A 55 -1.62 -2.53 7.32
CA ILE A 55 -3.04 -2.89 7.50
C ILE A 55 -3.96 -1.88 6.80
N ALA A 56 -3.62 -0.59 6.82
CA ALA A 56 -4.39 0.43 6.12
C ALA A 56 -4.35 0.25 4.59
N LEU A 57 -3.20 -0.16 4.02
CA LEU A 57 -3.08 -0.52 2.61
C LEU A 57 -3.94 -1.75 2.28
N GLU A 58 -3.93 -2.77 3.13
CA GLU A 58 -4.77 -3.96 2.92
C GLU A 58 -6.27 -3.64 2.98
N HIS A 59 -6.69 -2.74 3.88
CA HIS A 59 -8.09 -2.28 3.87
C HIS A 59 -8.46 -1.54 2.58
N GLU A 60 -7.54 -0.75 2.02
CA GLU A 60 -7.75 -0.09 0.72
C GLU A 60 -7.86 -1.10 -0.42
N GLY A 61 -6.96 -2.11 -0.48
CA GLY A 61 -7.03 -3.19 -1.47
C GLY A 61 -8.34 -3.98 -1.37
N ILE A 62 -8.71 -4.42 -0.16
CA ILE A 62 -9.98 -5.14 0.09
C ILE A 62 -11.18 -4.32 -0.39
N ALA A 63 -11.19 -3.02 -0.08
CA ALA A 63 -12.26 -2.11 -0.46
C ALA A 63 -12.29 -1.91 -1.99
N ALA A 64 -11.15 -1.70 -2.63
CA ALA A 64 -11.05 -1.54 -4.08
C ALA A 64 -11.62 -2.76 -4.81
N TYR A 65 -11.26 -3.97 -4.39
CA TYR A 65 -11.82 -5.19 -4.96
C TYR A 65 -13.32 -5.38 -4.66
N GLN A 66 -13.79 -4.97 -3.47
CA GLN A 66 -15.23 -5.02 -3.16
C GLN A 66 -16.02 -4.11 -4.10
N ILE A 67 -15.55 -2.86 -4.25
CA ILE A 67 -16.16 -1.86 -5.13
C ILE A 67 -16.16 -2.35 -6.58
N ALA A 68 -15.04 -2.91 -7.04
CA ALA A 68 -14.93 -3.49 -8.36
C ALA A 68 -15.94 -4.63 -8.58
N ALA A 69 -16.08 -5.53 -7.60
CA ALA A 69 -17.01 -6.66 -7.65
C ALA A 69 -18.48 -6.22 -7.71
N GLU A 70 -18.84 -5.17 -6.98
CA GLU A 70 -20.21 -4.63 -6.93
C GLU A 70 -20.54 -3.66 -8.08
N SER A 71 -19.54 -3.22 -8.84
CA SER A 71 -19.71 -2.20 -9.90
C SER A 71 -20.54 -2.67 -11.10
N GLY A 72 -20.64 -3.98 -11.33
CA GLY A 72 -21.23 -4.55 -12.55
C GLY A 72 -20.39 -4.34 -13.82
N LEU A 73 -19.15 -3.83 -13.71
CA LEU A 73 -18.29 -3.50 -14.86
C LEU A 73 -17.43 -4.68 -15.34
N LEU A 74 -17.31 -5.74 -14.55
CA LEU A 74 -16.41 -6.86 -14.81
C LEU A 74 -17.12 -8.04 -15.49
N THR A 75 -16.43 -8.70 -16.41
CA THR A 75 -16.87 -10.01 -16.90
C THR A 75 -16.79 -11.05 -15.78
N PRO A 76 -17.58 -12.15 -15.84
CA PRO A 76 -17.56 -13.17 -14.79
C PRO A 76 -16.18 -13.76 -14.48
N ASP A 77 -15.35 -13.98 -15.51
CA ASP A 77 -14.01 -14.55 -15.33
C ASP A 77 -13.06 -13.57 -14.62
N VAL A 78 -13.13 -12.28 -14.96
CA VAL A 78 -12.32 -11.24 -14.30
C VAL A 78 -12.80 -11.00 -12.87
N LEU A 79 -14.12 -11.01 -12.65
CA LEU A 79 -14.71 -10.94 -11.31
C LEU A 79 -14.19 -12.06 -10.39
N LYS A 80 -14.12 -13.30 -10.90
CA LYS A 80 -13.61 -14.45 -10.13
C LYS A 80 -12.15 -14.26 -9.69
N ILE A 81 -11.31 -13.69 -10.56
CA ILE A 81 -9.92 -13.35 -10.21
C ILE A 81 -9.91 -12.26 -9.14
N GLY A 82 -10.71 -11.20 -9.30
CA GLY A 82 -10.81 -10.11 -8.32
C GLY A 82 -11.27 -10.59 -6.93
N ILE A 83 -12.23 -11.51 -6.86
CA ILE A 83 -12.67 -12.13 -5.60
C ILE A 83 -11.51 -12.92 -4.95
N THR A 84 -10.69 -13.59 -5.76
CA THR A 84 -9.52 -14.34 -5.27
C THR A 84 -8.48 -13.40 -4.66
N PHE A 85 -8.13 -12.32 -5.36
CA PHE A 85 -7.16 -11.32 -4.87
C PHE A 85 -7.70 -10.58 -3.63
N GLN A 86 -8.99 -10.28 -3.57
CA GLN A 86 -9.61 -9.78 -2.34
C GLN A 86 -9.44 -10.74 -1.16
N GLY A 87 -9.51 -12.05 -1.42
CA GLY A 87 -9.24 -13.09 -0.42
C GLY A 87 -7.80 -13.04 0.09
N HIS A 88 -6.83 -12.84 -0.80
CA HIS A 88 -5.42 -12.68 -0.43
C HIS A 88 -5.22 -11.45 0.48
N HIS A 89 -5.74 -10.28 0.10
CA HIS A 89 -5.63 -9.08 0.95
C HIS A 89 -6.28 -9.26 2.34
N LYS A 90 -7.41 -9.98 2.42
CA LYS A 90 -8.04 -10.31 3.71
C LYS A 90 -7.10 -11.15 4.58
N GLN A 91 -6.41 -12.13 3.99
CA GLN A 91 -5.43 -12.94 4.72
C GLN A 91 -4.20 -12.10 5.13
N HIS A 92 -3.68 -11.26 4.24
CA HIS A 92 -2.57 -10.37 4.55
C HIS A 92 -2.90 -9.43 5.71
N ARG A 93 -4.06 -8.77 5.66
CA ARG A 93 -4.59 -7.94 6.77
C ARG A 93 -4.62 -8.72 8.08
N ASP A 94 -5.11 -9.95 8.07
CA ASP A 94 -5.26 -10.75 9.29
C ASP A 94 -3.91 -11.16 9.88
N ASP A 95 -2.94 -11.51 9.03
CA ASP A 95 -1.58 -11.81 9.47
C ASP A 95 -0.88 -10.58 10.05
N LEU A 96 -1.05 -9.40 9.43
CA LEU A 96 -0.55 -8.13 9.96
C LEU A 96 -1.23 -7.74 11.27
N ALA A 97 -2.56 -7.90 11.36
CA ALA A 97 -3.30 -7.61 12.59
C ALA A 97 -2.87 -8.53 13.72
N SER A 98 -2.58 -9.80 13.42
CA SER A 98 -2.00 -10.75 14.37
C SER A 98 -0.61 -10.28 14.84
N ALA A 99 0.25 -9.85 13.92
CA ALA A 99 1.57 -9.29 14.24
C ALA A 99 1.47 -8.04 15.14
N VAL A 100 0.57 -7.10 14.83
CA VAL A 100 0.33 -5.91 15.67
C VAL A 100 -0.11 -6.30 17.09
N ARG A 101 -1.03 -7.27 17.23
CA ARG A 101 -1.48 -7.77 18.55
C ARG A 101 -0.35 -8.45 19.31
N ARG A 102 0.51 -9.23 18.65
CA ARG A 102 1.70 -9.87 19.26
C ARG A 102 2.65 -8.85 19.87
N LEU A 103 2.75 -7.66 19.27
CA LEU A 103 3.55 -6.54 19.78
C LEU A 103 2.82 -5.69 20.85
N GLY A 104 1.62 -6.11 21.28
CA GLY A 104 0.80 -5.36 22.23
C GLY A 104 0.09 -4.14 21.64
N GLY A 105 0.12 -3.97 20.32
CA GLY A 105 -0.57 -2.91 19.60
C GLY A 105 -2.04 -3.22 19.31
N GLN A 106 -2.76 -2.22 18.81
CA GLN A 106 -4.13 -2.37 18.31
C GLN A 106 -4.14 -2.21 16.79
N PRO A 107 -4.68 -3.19 16.03
CA PRO A 107 -4.87 -3.06 14.59
C PRO A 107 -5.80 -1.92 14.23
N VAL A 108 -5.44 -1.13 13.22
CA VAL A 108 -6.27 -0.04 12.71
C VAL A 108 -7.54 -0.59 12.07
N ALA A 109 -8.67 0.06 12.36
CA ALA A 109 -9.96 -0.27 11.77
C ALA A 109 -10.06 0.25 10.32
N ALA A 110 -10.81 -0.47 9.49
CA ALA A 110 -11.15 0.00 8.15
C ALA A 110 -12.02 1.26 8.21
N LYS A 111 -11.90 2.12 7.18
CA LYS A 111 -12.88 3.18 6.93
C LYS A 111 -14.19 2.57 6.40
N ALA A 112 -15.24 3.39 6.29
CA ALA A 112 -16.44 3.00 5.55
C ALA A 112 -16.11 2.83 4.05
N LEU A 113 -16.80 1.90 3.38
CA LEU A 113 -16.58 1.62 1.95
C LEU A 113 -16.76 2.86 1.06
N SER A 114 -17.71 3.75 1.40
CA SER A 114 -17.94 5.01 0.69
C SER A 114 -16.76 5.98 0.76
N ALA A 115 -16.00 5.96 1.86
CA ALA A 115 -14.79 6.77 1.99
C ALA A 115 -13.69 6.25 1.04
N TYR A 116 -13.48 4.93 1.00
CA TYR A 116 -12.57 4.32 0.03
C TYR A 116 -13.00 4.58 -1.42
N ALA A 117 -14.30 4.46 -1.72
CA ALA A 117 -14.81 4.76 -3.06
C ALA A 117 -14.54 6.20 -3.49
N THR A 118 -14.58 7.14 -2.54
CA THR A 118 -14.23 8.55 -2.78
C THR A 118 -12.73 8.72 -2.98
N ASP A 119 -11.91 8.19 -2.07
CA ASP A 119 -10.44 8.28 -2.11
C ASP A 119 -9.86 7.65 -3.39
N LEU A 120 -10.45 6.55 -3.85
CA LEU A 120 -10.07 5.82 -5.06
C LEU A 120 -10.67 6.41 -6.35
N GLY A 121 -11.56 7.40 -6.25
CA GLY A 121 -12.25 7.97 -7.42
C GLY A 121 -13.14 6.95 -8.14
N ALA A 122 -13.72 5.97 -7.44
CA ALA A 122 -14.45 4.85 -8.02
C ALA A 122 -15.66 5.27 -8.87
N GLY A 123 -16.31 6.40 -8.56
CA GLY A 123 -17.41 6.94 -9.35
C GLY A 123 -17.03 7.36 -10.79
N SER A 124 -15.71 7.47 -11.07
CA SER A 124 -15.20 7.77 -12.41
C SER A 124 -15.03 6.53 -13.29
N LEU A 125 -15.06 5.31 -12.72
CA LEU A 125 -14.87 4.06 -13.47
C LEU A 125 -16.06 3.80 -14.40
N LYS A 126 -15.78 3.48 -15.66
CA LYS A 126 -16.80 3.31 -16.72
C LYS A 126 -16.83 1.91 -17.33
N ASP A 127 -15.73 1.18 -17.24
CA ASP A 127 -15.55 -0.11 -17.87
C ASP A 127 -14.54 -0.97 -17.11
N GLN A 128 -14.46 -2.24 -17.49
CA GLN A 128 -13.49 -3.20 -16.95
C GLN A 128 -12.05 -2.70 -17.07
N THR A 129 -11.68 -2.05 -18.19
CA THR A 129 -10.32 -1.56 -18.41
C THR A 129 -9.92 -0.54 -17.35
N GLY A 130 -10.81 0.40 -17.02
CA GLY A 130 -10.61 1.37 -15.94
C GLY A 130 -10.44 0.71 -14.59
N VAL A 131 -11.27 -0.29 -14.29
CA VAL A 131 -11.18 -1.07 -13.03
C VAL A 131 -9.83 -1.79 -12.94
N LEU A 132 -9.41 -2.49 -13.99
CA LEU A 132 -8.15 -3.23 -14.03
C LEU A 132 -6.93 -2.29 -13.90
N LYS A 133 -6.98 -1.09 -14.51
CA LYS A 133 -5.92 -0.09 -14.37
C LYS A 133 -5.80 0.45 -12.95
N LEU A 134 -6.94 0.68 -12.29
CA LEU A 134 -6.95 1.08 -10.88
C LEU A 134 -6.35 -0.01 -10.01
N ALA A 135 -6.81 -1.26 -10.16
CA ALA A 135 -6.28 -2.40 -9.42
C ALA A 135 -4.76 -2.55 -9.65
N LEU A 136 -4.30 -2.52 -10.90
CA LEU A 136 -2.87 -2.64 -11.22
C LEU A 136 -2.02 -1.53 -10.58
N LYS A 137 -2.54 -0.30 -10.51
CA LYS A 137 -1.87 0.81 -9.81
C LYS A 137 -1.73 0.51 -8.33
N LEU A 138 -2.77 -0.03 -7.69
CA LEU A 138 -2.76 -0.37 -6.27
C LEU A 138 -1.77 -1.50 -5.99
N GLU A 139 -1.79 -2.60 -6.75
CA GLU A 139 -0.86 -3.74 -6.50
C GLU A 139 0.60 -3.36 -6.71
N ARG A 140 0.89 -2.50 -7.70
CA ARG A 140 2.24 -1.94 -7.86
C ARG A 140 2.64 -1.08 -6.68
N GLY A 141 1.70 -0.31 -6.15
CA GLY A 141 1.90 0.48 -4.94
C GLY A 141 2.18 -0.41 -3.72
N ALA A 142 1.37 -1.45 -3.52
CA ALA A 142 1.47 -2.39 -2.42
C ALA A 142 2.78 -3.20 -2.46
N ALA A 143 3.15 -3.74 -3.63
CA ALA A 143 4.42 -4.47 -3.81
C ALA A 143 5.63 -3.60 -3.40
N ASN A 144 5.68 -2.35 -3.86
CA ASN A 144 6.76 -1.42 -3.49
C ASN A 144 6.68 -1.00 -2.01
N ALA A 145 5.47 -0.83 -1.46
CA ALA A 145 5.31 -0.48 -0.05
C ALA A 145 5.84 -1.59 0.86
N TYR A 146 5.55 -2.85 0.57
CA TYR A 146 6.06 -4.00 1.32
C TYR A 146 7.58 -4.15 1.21
N LEU A 147 8.15 -3.96 0.02
CA LEU A 147 9.62 -3.94 -0.13
C LEU A 147 10.26 -2.81 0.68
N GLY A 148 9.67 -1.61 0.67
CA GLY A 148 10.12 -0.46 1.45
C GLY A 148 9.96 -0.62 2.97
N LEU A 149 9.07 -1.51 3.41
CA LEU A 149 8.85 -1.80 4.83
C LEU A 149 10.02 -2.58 5.44
N ILE A 150 10.59 -3.52 4.69
CA ILE A 150 11.63 -4.47 5.14
C ILE A 150 12.78 -3.76 5.89
N PRO A 151 13.46 -2.74 5.33
CA PRO A 151 14.59 -2.10 6.00
C PRO A 151 14.19 -1.27 7.24
N SER A 152 12.90 -0.98 7.42
CA SER A 152 12.39 -0.13 8.51
C SER A 152 11.87 -0.91 9.71
N LEU A 153 11.67 -2.23 9.56
CA LEU A 153 11.19 -3.12 10.62
C LEU A 153 12.35 -3.55 11.53
N ASP A 154 12.15 -3.46 12.84
CA ASP A 154 13.13 -3.88 13.85
C ASP A 154 13.17 -5.41 13.98
N GLN A 155 12.01 -6.09 13.95
CA GLN A 155 11.95 -7.55 14.10
C GLN A 155 12.11 -8.28 12.76
N THR A 156 13.04 -9.24 12.72
CA THR A 156 13.39 -9.99 11.51
C THR A 156 12.30 -10.97 11.05
N ASP A 157 11.41 -11.43 11.94
CA ASP A 157 10.27 -12.27 11.55
C ASP A 157 9.27 -11.50 10.66
N PHE A 158 9.16 -10.17 10.85
CA PHE A 158 8.32 -9.34 9.98
C PHE A 158 8.95 -9.02 8.63
N HIS A 159 10.28 -9.14 8.47
CA HIS A 159 10.93 -9.01 7.16
C HIS A 159 10.44 -10.10 6.21
N VAL A 160 10.35 -11.33 6.71
CA VAL A 160 9.88 -12.48 5.92
C VAL A 160 8.40 -12.31 5.57
N LEU A 161 7.58 -11.80 6.50
CA LEU A 161 6.18 -11.51 6.25
C LEU A 161 6.01 -10.47 5.13
N ALA A 162 6.70 -9.33 5.24
CA ALA A 162 6.66 -8.27 4.24
C ALA A 162 7.20 -8.74 2.87
N ALA A 163 8.27 -9.55 2.84
CA ALA A 163 8.80 -10.09 1.60
C ALA A 163 7.83 -11.05 0.89
N ARG A 164 7.08 -11.86 1.65
CA ARG A 164 6.04 -12.75 1.08
C ARG A 164 4.90 -11.93 0.49
N MET A 165 4.40 -10.94 1.22
CA MET A 165 3.34 -10.04 0.74
C MET A 165 3.80 -9.29 -0.51
N ALA A 166 5.03 -8.74 -0.54
CA ALA A 166 5.59 -8.12 -1.74
C ALA A 166 5.59 -9.06 -2.96
N GLY A 167 5.89 -10.35 -2.74
CA GLY A 167 5.84 -11.38 -3.79
C GLY A 167 4.42 -11.64 -4.30
N ASP A 168 3.45 -11.71 -3.39
CA ASP A 168 2.03 -11.87 -3.74
C ASP A 168 1.53 -10.65 -4.52
N GLU A 169 1.81 -9.43 -4.06
CA GLU A 169 1.38 -8.19 -4.74
C GLU A 169 2.02 -8.04 -6.13
N ALA A 170 3.28 -8.43 -6.27
CA ALA A 170 3.94 -8.49 -7.57
C ALA A 170 3.26 -9.50 -8.52
N PHE A 171 2.78 -10.64 -8.00
CA PHE A 171 2.02 -11.62 -8.77
C PHE A 171 0.65 -11.09 -9.20
N HIS A 172 -0.07 -10.38 -8.31
CA HIS A 172 -1.36 -9.76 -8.65
C HIS A 172 -1.15 -8.70 -9.74
N ALA A 173 -0.15 -7.82 -9.57
CA ALA A 173 0.24 -6.82 -10.56
C ALA A 173 0.60 -7.44 -11.92
N ALA A 174 1.37 -8.53 -11.94
CA ALA A 174 1.72 -9.22 -13.18
C ALA A 174 0.48 -9.80 -13.89
N THR A 175 -0.45 -10.39 -13.12
CA THR A 175 -1.70 -10.95 -13.66
C THR A 175 -2.58 -9.86 -14.28
N LEU A 176 -2.74 -8.73 -13.59
CA LEU A 176 -3.51 -7.59 -14.07
C LEU A 176 -2.84 -6.91 -15.29
N GLY A 177 -1.52 -6.75 -15.26
CA GLY A 177 -0.75 -6.24 -16.39
C GLY A 177 -0.89 -7.11 -17.63
N ASN A 178 -0.88 -8.44 -17.46
CA ASN A 178 -1.14 -9.37 -18.56
C ASN A 178 -2.57 -9.22 -19.12
N ALA A 179 -3.58 -9.14 -18.25
CA ALA A 179 -4.98 -8.94 -18.66
C ALA A 179 -5.20 -7.61 -19.41
N LEU A 180 -4.39 -6.59 -19.10
CA LEU A 180 -4.38 -5.29 -19.79
C LEU A 180 -3.52 -5.26 -21.06
N GLY A 181 -2.78 -6.34 -21.36
CA GLY A 181 -1.86 -6.39 -22.49
C GLY A 181 -0.66 -5.46 -22.35
N GLU A 182 -0.24 -5.13 -21.12
CA GLU A 182 0.99 -4.35 -20.92
C GLU A 182 2.22 -5.14 -21.41
N ALA A 183 3.16 -4.44 -22.03
CA ALA A 183 4.41 -5.04 -22.45
C ALA A 183 5.24 -5.49 -21.23
N ILE A 184 5.90 -6.64 -21.35
CA ILE A 184 6.83 -7.11 -20.32
C ILE A 184 8.00 -6.10 -20.21
N PRO A 185 8.32 -5.60 -19.00
CA PRO A 185 9.45 -4.71 -18.81
C PRO A 185 10.75 -5.36 -19.29
N GLN A 186 11.50 -4.66 -20.15
CA GLN A 186 12.80 -5.15 -20.65
C GLN A 186 13.91 -5.10 -19.59
N LYS A 187 13.74 -4.27 -18.55
CA LYS A 187 14.69 -4.11 -17.45
C LYS A 187 14.20 -4.87 -16.23
N ALA A 188 15.11 -5.60 -15.58
CA ALA A 188 14.87 -6.28 -14.31
C ALA A 188 14.77 -5.28 -13.14
N LEU A 189 14.46 -5.79 -11.94
CA LEU A 189 14.17 -5.00 -10.73
C LEU A 189 12.97 -4.07 -10.95
N ILE A 190 11.84 -4.70 -11.28
CA ILE A 190 10.56 -4.02 -11.62
C ILE A 190 9.93 -3.36 -10.39
N PHE A 191 10.20 -3.92 -9.21
CA PHE A 191 9.77 -3.41 -7.91
C PHE A 191 11.00 -3.18 -7.03
N GLY A 192 10.95 -2.17 -6.17
CA GLY A 192 12.07 -1.76 -5.30
C GLY A 192 12.48 -0.30 -5.47
#